data_AF-A0A3Q7X2S0-F1
#
_entry.id   AF-A0A3Q7X2S0-F1
#
_cell.length_a   1.000
_cell.length_b   1.000
_cell.length_c   1.000
_cell.angle_alpha   90.00
_cell.angle_beta   90.00
_cell.angle_gamma   90.00
#
_symmetry.space_group_name_H-M   'P 1'
#
loop_
_entity.id
_entity.type
_entity.pdbx_description
1 polymer ?
#
loop_
_entity_poly.entity_id
_entity_poly.type
_entity_poly.pdbx_seq_one_letter_code
_entity_poly.pdbx_strand_id
1 'polypeptide(L)'
;MGIDLKAGGKNKKTKRTSPKSNDIYLKLLVKLYRFLVRRTDSNFNAVILKRLFMSKVNRPPLSLSRLIKYMQGKEGKIGVVVGAVTDDIRVYDVPAIKVTALRFTETARARIEKAGGECLTFDQLALRAPLGQNTVNIMFLYICDL
;
A
#
# COMPACT_ATOMS: atom_id res chain seq x y z
N MET A 1 35.61 11.82 -30.89
CA MET A 1 34.92 10.60 -31.37
C MET A 1 33.43 10.78 -31.15
N GLY A 2 32.66 10.96 -32.22
CA GLY A 2 31.21 11.15 -32.14
C GLY A 2 30.51 9.80 -32.02
N ILE A 3 29.79 9.59 -30.92
CA ILE A 3 28.99 8.38 -30.70
C ILE A 3 27.57 8.69 -31.17
N ASP A 4 27.12 8.01 -32.22
CA ASP A 4 25.73 8.05 -32.67
C ASP A 4 24.86 7.18 -31.74
N LEU A 5 24.27 7.81 -30.72
CA LEU A 5 23.31 7.18 -29.81
C LEU A 5 21.89 7.57 -30.26
N LYS A 6 21.18 6.61 -30.87
CA LYS A 6 19.80 6.70 -31.38
C LYS A 6 18.79 7.33 -30.40
N ALA A 7 19.08 7.26 -29.10
CA ALA A 7 18.55 8.13 -28.05
C ALA A 7 19.38 7.93 -26.77
N GLY A 8 19.89 9.02 -26.18
CA GLY A 8 20.00 9.14 -24.73
C GLY A 8 21.39 9.10 -24.12
N GLY A 9 22.01 10.27 -24.00
CA GLY A 9 23.07 10.53 -23.01
C GLY A 9 22.53 10.49 -21.56
N LYS A 10 22.60 11.61 -20.81
CA LYS A 10 22.12 11.70 -19.41
C LYS A 10 20.61 11.46 -19.30
N ASN A 11 20.20 10.23 -18.98
CA ASN A 11 18.79 9.88 -18.84
C ASN A 11 18.21 10.39 -17.51
N LYS A 12 17.28 11.36 -17.56
CA LYS A 12 16.68 11.98 -16.36
C LYS A 12 15.68 11.03 -15.73
N LYS A 13 15.93 10.62 -14.48
CA LYS A 13 14.96 9.84 -13.70
C LYS A 13 13.85 10.76 -13.18
N THR A 14 12.67 10.70 -13.79
CA THR A 14 11.48 11.47 -13.39
C THR A 14 10.74 10.87 -12.18
N LYS A 15 11.20 9.72 -11.66
CA LYS A 15 10.60 9.04 -10.50
C LYS A 15 11.15 9.56 -9.18
N ARG A 16 10.30 9.60 -8.16
CA ARG A 16 10.70 9.92 -6.78
C ARG A 16 11.53 8.78 -6.20
N THR A 17 12.69 9.11 -5.64
CA THR A 17 13.62 8.16 -5.00
C THR A 17 13.53 8.17 -3.47
N SER A 18 12.93 9.22 -2.90
CA SER A 18 12.71 9.41 -1.47
C SER A 18 11.37 10.10 -1.21
N PRO A 19 10.78 9.92 -0.02
CA PRO A 19 9.58 10.67 0.34
C PRO A 19 9.96 12.14 0.56
N LYS A 20 9.14 13.06 0.02
CA LYS A 20 9.28 14.50 0.29
C LYS A 20 8.77 14.91 1.69
N SER A 21 8.02 14.03 2.35
CA SER A 21 7.41 14.31 3.66
C SER A 21 8.46 14.42 4.77
N ASN A 22 8.21 15.27 5.76
CA ASN A 22 9.03 15.39 6.97
C ASN A 22 8.59 14.45 8.10
N ASP A 23 7.48 13.73 7.93
CA ASP A 23 6.98 12.73 8.88
C ASP A 23 8.02 11.63 9.15
N ILE A 24 8.38 11.50 10.42
CA ILE A 24 9.41 10.57 10.92
C ILE A 24 8.94 9.12 10.77
N TYR A 25 7.67 8.82 11.05
CA TYR A 25 7.14 7.46 10.96
C TYR A 25 7.14 6.96 9.52
N LEU A 26 6.77 7.83 8.57
CA LEU A 26 6.86 7.50 7.15
C LEU A 26 8.31 7.27 6.70
N LYS A 27 9.28 8.06 7.19
CA LYS A 27 10.71 7.87 6.88
C LYS A 27 11.23 6.54 7.43
N LEU A 28 10.83 6.14 8.63
CA LEU A 28 11.21 4.85 9.23
C LEU A 28 10.62 3.68 8.44
N LEU A 29 9.33 3.75 8.10
CA LEU A 29 8.63 2.74 7.33
C LEU A 29 9.27 2.57 5.94
N VAL A 30 9.62 3.68 5.28
CA VAL A 30 10.38 3.66 4.02
C VAL A 30 11.74 2.96 4.17
N LYS A 31 12.48 3.22 5.25
CA LYS A 31 13.78 2.56 5.49
C LYS A 31 13.61 1.06 5.64
N LEU A 32 12.59 0.63 6.39
CA LEU A 32 12.24 -0.78 6.57
C LEU A 32 11.92 -1.45 5.23
N TYR A 33 11.00 -0.89 4.44
CA TYR A 33 10.65 -1.48 3.14
C TYR A 33 11.79 -1.43 2.13
N ARG A 34 12.67 -0.42 2.19
CA ARG A 34 13.88 -0.36 1.37
C ARG A 34 14.89 -1.44 1.74
N PHE A 35 14.97 -1.80 3.03
CA PHE A 35 15.76 -2.95 3.48
C PHE A 35 15.16 -4.26 2.98
N LEU A 36 13.85 -4.46 3.13
CA LEU A 36 13.15 -5.66 2.64
C LEU A 36 13.34 -5.86 1.13
N VAL A 37 13.07 -4.83 0.32
CA VAL A 37 13.23 -4.92 -1.15
C VAL A 37 14.63 -5.35 -1.57
N ARG A 38 15.66 -4.93 -0.84
CA ARG A 38 17.06 -5.30 -1.13
C ARG A 38 17.43 -6.72 -0.73
N ARG A 39 16.64 -7.36 0.14
CA ARG A 39 16.97 -8.66 0.75
C ARG A 39 16.06 -9.79 0.28
N THR A 40 14.82 -9.48 -0.12
CA THR A 40 13.80 -10.51 -0.41
C THR A 40 13.37 -10.59 -1.86
N ASP A 41 13.89 -9.74 -2.75
CA ASP A 41 13.59 -9.69 -4.20
C ASP A 41 12.10 -9.82 -4.58
N SER A 42 11.20 -9.48 -3.65
CA SER A 42 9.76 -9.60 -3.86
C SER A 42 9.23 -8.37 -4.60
N ASN A 43 8.55 -8.59 -5.73
CA ASN A 43 7.89 -7.51 -6.49
C ASN A 43 6.85 -6.76 -5.64
N PHE A 44 6.21 -7.45 -4.70
CA PHE A 44 5.24 -6.87 -3.77
C PHE A 44 5.81 -5.70 -2.95
N ASN A 45 6.96 -5.90 -2.31
CA ASN A 45 7.60 -4.87 -1.49
C ASN A 45 8.09 -3.70 -2.36
N ALA A 46 8.52 -3.96 -3.59
CA ALA A 46 8.93 -2.92 -4.53
C ALA A 46 7.75 -2.00 -4.89
N VAL A 47 6.56 -2.58 -5.09
CA VAL A 47 5.32 -1.83 -5.34
C VAL A 47 4.93 -0.99 -4.13
N ILE A 48 4.98 -1.54 -2.91
CA ILE A 48 4.67 -0.77 -1.68
C ILE A 48 5.65 0.40 -1.52
N LEU A 49 6.96 0.16 -1.68
CA LEU A 49 7.98 1.20 -1.56
C LEU A 49 7.74 2.34 -2.56
N LYS A 50 7.42 2.01 -3.81
CA LYS A 50 7.06 3.00 -4.85
C LYS A 50 5.84 3.83 -4.44
N ARG A 51 4.82 3.19 -3.86
CA ARG A 51 3.58 3.84 -3.40
C ARG A 51 3.81 4.75 -2.18
N LEU A 52 4.71 4.38 -1.26
CA LEU A 52 5.05 5.22 -0.10
C LEU A 52 5.72 6.55 -0.48
N PHE A 53 6.43 6.60 -1.62
CA PHE A 53 7.02 7.85 -2.15
C PHE A 53 6.02 8.81 -2.80
N MET A 54 4.80 8.32 -3.08
CA MET A 54 3.78 9.13 -3.75
C MET A 54 3.25 10.25 -2.84
N SER A 55 2.76 11.32 -3.47
CA SER A 55 2.05 12.41 -2.78
C SER A 55 0.76 11.88 -2.13
N LYS A 56 0.21 12.65 -1.20
CA LYS A 56 -1.09 12.35 -0.58
C LYS A 56 -2.22 12.32 -1.62
N VAL A 57 -2.19 13.22 -2.60
CA VAL A 57 -3.17 13.26 -3.71
C VAL A 57 -3.19 11.95 -4.50
N ASN A 58 -2.02 11.32 -4.70
CA ASN A 58 -1.90 10.07 -5.44
C ASN A 58 -2.13 8.83 -4.55
N ARG A 59 -2.55 9.03 -3.29
CA ARG A 59 -2.93 7.99 -2.34
C ARG A 59 -4.37 8.29 -1.88
N PRO A 60 -5.37 8.08 -2.75
CA PRO A 60 -6.75 8.39 -2.42
C PRO A 60 -7.23 7.54 -1.24
N PRO A 61 -8.18 8.05 -0.43
CA PRO A 61 -8.82 7.25 0.59
C PRO A 61 -9.67 6.15 -0.04
N LEU A 62 -9.76 5.00 0.64
CA LEU A 62 -10.54 3.86 0.21
C LEU A 62 -11.69 3.60 1.20
N SER A 63 -12.92 3.55 0.69
CA SER A 63 -14.11 3.28 1.50
C SER A 63 -14.24 1.80 1.84
N LEU A 64 -14.88 1.49 2.98
CA LEU A 64 -15.19 0.10 3.37
C LEU A 64 -16.02 -0.64 2.30
N SER A 65 -16.99 0.04 1.67
CA SER A 65 -17.80 -0.53 0.58
C SER A 65 -16.96 -1.03 -0.59
N ARG A 66 -15.94 -0.27 -1.00
CA ARG A 66 -15.00 -0.68 -2.05
C ARG A 66 -14.10 -1.80 -1.57
N LEU A 67 -13.64 -1.73 -0.33
CA LEU A 67 -12.78 -2.75 0.27
C LEU A 67 -13.45 -4.13 0.26
N ILE A 68 -14.71 -4.19 0.69
CA ILE A 68 -15.51 -5.42 0.70
C ILE A 68 -15.61 -6.01 -0.71
N LYS A 69 -15.95 -5.19 -1.71
CA LYS A 69 -16.02 -5.63 -3.11
C LYS A 69 -14.69 -6.20 -3.62
N TYR A 70 -13.56 -5.63 -3.23
CA TYR A 70 -12.24 -6.15 -3.66
C TYR A 70 -11.80 -7.42 -2.92
N MET A 71 -12.37 -7.68 -1.75
CA MET A 71 -12.10 -8.85 -0.92
C MET A 71 -13.07 -10.01 -1.17
N GLN A 72 -14.17 -9.79 -1.91
CA GLN A 72 -15.06 -10.86 -2.38
C GLN A 72 -14.24 -11.91 -3.16
N GLY A 73 -14.38 -13.18 -2.78
CA GLY A 73 -13.64 -14.30 -3.37
C GLY A 73 -12.16 -14.42 -2.96
N LYS A 74 -11.69 -13.61 -2.01
CA LYS A 74 -10.30 -13.62 -1.51
C LYS A 74 -10.25 -13.80 0.00
N GLU A 75 -10.95 -14.83 0.46
CA GLU A 75 -11.04 -15.17 1.89
C GLU A 75 -9.66 -15.56 2.44
N GLY A 76 -9.40 -15.18 3.70
CA GLY A 76 -8.14 -15.47 4.40
C GLY A 76 -6.92 -14.62 3.98
N LYS A 77 -7.04 -13.77 2.94
CA LYS A 77 -5.95 -12.88 2.52
C LYS A 77 -5.96 -11.54 3.25
N ILE A 78 -4.79 -10.91 3.34
CA ILE A 78 -4.66 -9.57 3.95
C ILE A 78 -4.83 -8.51 2.86
N GLY A 79 -5.81 -7.63 3.01
CA GLY A 79 -6.02 -6.49 2.13
C GLY A 79 -5.06 -5.35 2.47
N VAL A 80 -4.18 -4.97 1.54
CA VAL A 80 -3.15 -3.94 1.75
C VAL A 80 -3.50 -2.67 0.99
N VAL A 81 -3.72 -1.59 1.74
CA VAL A 81 -4.11 -0.27 1.22
C VAL A 81 -3.02 0.74 1.57
N VAL A 82 -2.31 1.25 0.55
CA VAL A 82 -1.34 2.34 0.76
C VAL A 82 -2.07 3.68 0.74
N GLY A 83 -2.86 3.94 1.78
CA GLY A 83 -3.73 5.10 1.88
C GLY A 83 -4.50 5.13 3.20
N ALA A 84 -5.51 5.99 3.26
CA ALA A 84 -6.44 6.03 4.38
C ALA A 84 -7.65 5.14 4.09
N VAL A 85 -8.11 4.36 5.06
CA VAL A 85 -9.38 3.63 4.99
C VAL A 85 -10.44 4.44 5.72
N THR A 86 -11.53 4.75 5.02
CA THR A 86 -12.64 5.56 5.53
C THR A 86 -13.89 4.72 5.68
N ASP A 87 -14.68 5.06 6.69
CA ASP A 87 -15.98 4.43 6.91
C ASP A 87 -16.97 4.79 5.79
N ASP A 88 -17.94 3.90 5.58
CA ASP A 88 -19.07 4.11 4.69
C ASP A 88 -20.35 3.71 5.42
N ILE A 89 -21.16 4.72 5.80
CA ILE A 89 -22.36 4.53 6.63
C ILE A 89 -23.40 3.66 5.93
N ARG A 90 -23.37 3.63 4.59
CA ARG A 90 -24.32 2.88 3.75
C ARG A 90 -24.12 1.36 3.84
N VAL A 91 -22.97 0.92 4.33
CA VAL A 91 -22.69 -0.50 4.53
C VAL A 91 -23.13 -0.86 5.95
N TYR A 92 -24.14 -1.74 6.04
CA TYR A 92 -24.68 -2.21 7.31
C TYR A 92 -23.82 -3.32 7.90
N ASP A 93 -23.50 -4.34 7.09
CA ASP A 93 -22.70 -5.48 7.50
C ASP A 93 -21.29 -5.41 6.92
N VAL A 94 -20.30 -5.39 7.83
CA VAL A 94 -18.89 -5.48 7.49
C VAL A 94 -18.46 -6.93 7.77
N PRO A 95 -17.96 -7.68 6.78
CA PRO A 95 -17.44 -9.02 7.01
C PRO A 95 -16.10 -8.96 7.77
N ALA A 96 -15.72 -10.07 8.41
CA ALA A 96 -14.44 -10.19 9.10
C ALA A 96 -13.28 -10.15 8.09
N ILE A 97 -12.64 -8.98 7.96
CA ILE A 97 -11.54 -8.75 7.02
C ILE A 97 -10.27 -8.36 7.79
N LYS A 98 -9.12 -8.88 7.33
CA LYS A 98 -7.80 -8.42 7.77
C LYS A 98 -7.30 -7.33 6.82
N VAL A 99 -7.17 -6.10 7.30
CA VAL A 99 -6.80 -4.94 6.48
C VAL A 99 -5.55 -4.28 7.02
N THR A 100 -4.57 -4.01 6.16
CA THR A 100 -3.42 -3.16 6.46
C THR A 100 -3.56 -1.81 5.78
N ALA A 101 -3.43 -0.71 6.52
CA ALA A 101 -3.46 0.63 5.96
C ALA A 101 -2.46 1.59 6.63
N LEU A 102 -2.23 2.76 6.01
CA LEU A 102 -1.42 3.82 6.62
C LEU A 102 -2.20 4.55 7.70
N ARG A 103 -3.51 4.72 7.49
CA ARG A 103 -4.41 5.38 8.43
C ARG A 103 -5.78 4.74 8.35
N PHE A 104 -6.42 4.58 9.50
CA PHE A 104 -7.84 4.26 9.60
C PHE A 104 -8.57 5.45 10.20
N THR A 105 -9.81 5.71 9.77
CA THR A 105 -10.71 6.53 10.57
C THR A 105 -11.13 5.74 11.80
N GLU A 106 -11.36 6.43 12.92
CA GLU A 106 -11.74 5.78 14.19
C GLU A 106 -13.03 4.96 14.03
N THR A 107 -13.99 5.51 13.29
CA THR A 107 -15.25 4.84 12.94
C THR A 107 -15.04 3.56 12.12
N ALA A 108 -14.12 3.58 11.16
CA ALA A 108 -13.82 2.40 10.34
C ALA A 108 -13.12 1.32 11.16
N ARG A 109 -12.17 1.71 12.03
CA ARG A 109 -11.48 0.79 12.92
C ARG A 109 -12.47 0.09 13.86
N ALA A 110 -13.33 0.85 14.54
CA ALA A 110 -14.33 0.30 15.44
C ALA A 110 -15.31 -0.66 14.74
N ARG A 111 -15.72 -0.36 13.51
CA ARG A 111 -16.60 -1.25 12.71
C ARG A 111 -15.91 -2.55 12.29
N ILE A 112 -14.65 -2.47 11.86
CA ILE A 112 -13.86 -3.67 11.50
C ILE A 112 -13.62 -4.55 12.73
N GLU A 113 -13.25 -3.96 13.87
CA GLU A 113 -13.01 -4.70 15.10
C GLU A 113 -14.31 -5.33 15.64
N LYS A 114 -15.44 -4.62 15.57
CA LYS A 114 -16.76 -5.16 15.94
C LYS A 114 -17.18 -6.35 15.06
N ALA A 115 -16.78 -6.35 13.79
CA ALA A 115 -16.99 -7.46 12.86
C ALA A 115 -16.04 -8.65 13.09
N GLY A 116 -15.12 -8.58 14.06
CA GLY A 116 -14.10 -9.61 14.27
C GLY A 116 -12.95 -9.57 13.25
N GLY A 117 -12.82 -8.46 12.52
CA GLY A 117 -11.70 -8.20 11.61
C GLY A 117 -10.46 -7.65 12.34
N GLU A 118 -9.33 -7.62 11.64
CA GLU A 118 -8.07 -7.10 12.18
C GLU A 118 -7.61 -5.86 11.39
N CYS A 119 -7.38 -4.75 12.10
CA CYS A 119 -6.75 -3.55 11.55
C CYS A 119 -5.23 -3.60 11.82
N LEU A 120 -4.44 -3.78 10.76
CA LEU A 120 -2.99 -3.93 10.84
C LEU A 120 -2.26 -2.67 10.38
N THR A 121 -1.08 -2.45 10.96
CA THR A 121 -0.11 -1.46 10.49
C THR A 121 0.92 -2.10 9.55
N PHE A 122 1.63 -1.27 8.78
CA PHE A 122 2.60 -1.74 7.79
C PHE A 122 3.84 -2.40 8.43
N ASP A 123 4.20 -2.02 9.65
CA ASP A 123 5.22 -2.68 10.46
C ASP A 123 4.77 -4.09 10.89
N GLN A 124 3.53 -4.25 11.34
CA GLN A 124 2.95 -5.56 11.66
C GLN A 124 2.85 -6.46 10.42
N LEU A 125 2.49 -5.89 9.27
CA LEU A 125 2.47 -6.62 8.00
C LEU A 125 3.87 -7.14 7.64
N ALA A 126 4.90 -6.31 7.81
CA ALA A 126 6.28 -6.70 7.51
C ALA A 126 6.78 -7.86 8.38
N LEU A 127 6.33 -7.94 9.64
CA LEU A 127 6.63 -9.06 10.54
C LEU A 127 5.91 -10.35 10.13
N ARG A 128 4.63 -10.25 9.75
CA ARG A 128 3.80 -11.41 9.39
C ARG A 128 4.12 -11.98 8.01
N ALA A 129 4.33 -11.09 7.03
CA ALA A 129 4.47 -11.46 5.62
C ALA A 129 5.58 -10.64 4.94
N PRO A 130 6.86 -10.90 5.25
CA PRO A 130 8.00 -10.18 4.67
C PRO A 130 8.12 -10.39 3.15
N LEU A 131 7.56 -11.47 2.62
CA LEU A 131 7.52 -11.80 1.18
C LEU A 131 6.22 -11.32 0.50
N GLY A 132 5.23 -10.84 1.24
CA GLY A 132 3.91 -10.46 0.70
C GLY A 132 3.03 -11.65 0.31
N GLN A 133 3.32 -12.86 0.78
CA GLN A 133 2.48 -14.04 0.56
C GLN A 133 1.09 -13.83 1.16
N ASN A 134 0.04 -14.29 0.47
CA ASN A 134 -1.36 -14.15 0.89
C ASN A 134 -1.84 -12.71 1.12
N THR A 135 -1.23 -11.74 0.43
CA THR A 135 -1.68 -10.35 0.45
C THR A 135 -2.35 -9.95 -0.86
N VAL A 136 -3.25 -8.97 -0.77
CA VAL A 136 -3.94 -8.39 -1.93
C VAL A 136 -3.70 -6.89 -1.88
N ASN A 137 -3.03 -6.35 -2.88
CA ASN A 137 -2.84 -4.90 -2.99
C ASN A 137 -4.11 -4.23 -3.53
N ILE A 138 -4.82 -3.51 -2.66
CA ILE A 138 -6.10 -2.88 -2.96
C ILE A 138 -5.84 -1.38 -3.22
N MET A 139 -5.41 -1.08 -4.45
CA MET A 139 -5.46 0.29 -4.99
C MET A 139 -5.35 0.20 -6.52
N PHE A 140 -6.45 0.54 -7.20
CA PHE A 140 -6.50 0.81 -8.63
C PHE A 140 -6.50 2.32 -8.82
N LEU A 141 -5.32 2.91 -8.97
CA LEU A 141 -5.21 4.16 -9.70
C LEU A 141 -4.03 3.98 -10.65
N TYR A 142 -4.37 3.87 -11.93
CA TYR A 142 -3.51 4.07 -13.10
C TYR A 142 -2.03 4.26 -12.78
N ILE A 143 -1.24 3.19 -12.88
CA ILE A 143 0.13 3.20 -13.40
C ILE A 143 0.44 1.75 -13.80
N CYS A 144 0.24 1.52 -15.10
CA CYS A 144 0.84 0.57 -16.02
C CYS A 144 0.78 -0.92 -15.67
N ASP A 145 0.11 -1.67 -16.56
CA ASP A 145 0.54 -2.98 -17.03
C ASP A 145 2.07 -3.13 -17.06
N LEU A 146 2.53 -4.34 -16.71
CA LEU A 146 3.91 -4.85 -16.62
C LEU A 146 4.78 -4.37 -15.45
#